data_AF-A0A0P7WBG5-F1
#
_entry.id   AF-A0A0P7WBG5-F1
#
_cell.length_a   1.000
_cell.length_b   1.000
_cell.length_c   1.000
_cell.angle_alpha   90.00
_cell.angle_beta   90.00
_cell.angle_gamma   90.00
#
_symmetry.space_group_name_H-M   'P 1'
#
loop_
_entity.id
_entity.type
_entity.pdbx_description
1 polymer ?
#
loop_
_entity_poly.entity_id
_entity_poly.type
_entity_poly.pdbx_seq_one_letter_code
_entity_poly.pdbx_strand_id
1 'polypeptide(L)'
;MATVPVYCICRLPYDVTRFMIECDACKDWFHGSCVGVDEDDAPDIDIYHCPNCEADHGKSTLKKKKSWNKHDTGQSTDIKPVQNGSQVFIKELRSRTFPSSDEVVVKLSGNQLTVEYLEEKGFTEPILVQKKDGLGMSMPAPTFYISDVENYVGPDILVDVIDVTKQTNSQMKFKEFVDYYYSTNRKRVLSVINLEFSDMRMSSLVESPEIVRKLSWVENYWPDNALLGKPKVTKYCLICVKDSYTDFHIECAGASVWYHVLKGEKIFFLIKPTSANLSLYERWRSSSSYSEMFFADQVDKCYKCTVKQGQTLFIPS
;
A
#
# COMPACT_ATOMS: atom_id res chain seq x y z
N MET A 1 -38.21 -6.64 35.88
CA MET A 1 -37.21 -5.77 35.22
C MET A 1 -36.68 -6.55 34.02
N ALA A 2 -36.81 -6.03 32.80
CA ALA A 2 -36.23 -6.68 31.64
C ALA A 2 -34.70 -6.50 31.71
N THR A 3 -33.98 -7.58 31.98
CA THR A 3 -32.51 -7.58 31.97
C THR A 3 -32.05 -7.50 30.53
N VAL A 4 -31.32 -6.45 30.17
CA VAL A 4 -30.72 -6.30 28.84
C VAL A 4 -29.72 -7.45 28.64
N PRO A 5 -29.82 -8.24 27.55
CA PRO A 5 -28.85 -9.30 27.28
C PRO A 5 -27.44 -8.73 27.16
N VAL A 6 -26.48 -9.38 27.81
CA VAL A 6 -25.05 -9.04 27.72
C VAL A 6 -24.30 -10.17 27.03
N TYR A 7 -23.31 -9.79 26.24
CA TYR A 7 -22.52 -10.70 25.43
C TYR A 7 -21.03 -10.53 25.71
N CYS A 8 -20.22 -11.38 25.08
CA CYS A 8 -18.76 -11.33 25.08
C CYS A 8 -18.15 -11.53 26.48
N ILE A 9 -16.82 -11.68 26.52
CA ILE A 9 -16.05 -11.73 27.77
C ILE A 9 -16.14 -10.40 28.57
N CYS A 10 -16.44 -9.29 27.91
CA CYS A 10 -16.57 -7.97 28.54
C CYS A 10 -17.94 -7.73 29.20
N ARG A 11 -18.91 -8.64 29.02
CA ARG A 11 -20.27 -8.56 29.61
C ARG A 11 -20.96 -7.21 29.37
N LEU A 12 -20.86 -6.72 28.14
CA LEU A 12 -21.54 -5.50 27.69
C LEU A 12 -22.77 -5.83 26.84
N PRO A 13 -23.77 -4.93 26.76
CA PRO A 13 -24.88 -5.05 25.83
C PRO A 13 -24.40 -5.05 24.37
N TYR A 14 -25.27 -5.51 23.46
CA TYR A 14 -25.01 -5.44 22.02
C TYR A 14 -24.87 -3.98 21.54
N ASP A 15 -23.87 -3.74 20.69
CA ASP A 15 -23.58 -2.46 20.06
C ASP A 15 -23.44 -2.67 18.54
N VAL A 16 -24.33 -2.05 17.77
CA VAL A 16 -24.38 -2.15 16.30
C VAL A 16 -23.14 -1.61 15.59
N THR A 17 -22.35 -0.77 16.27
CA THR A 17 -21.15 -0.15 15.67
C THR A 17 -19.89 -1.02 15.80
N ARG A 18 -19.96 -2.13 16.53
CA ARG A 18 -18.82 -3.00 16.82
C ARG A 18 -19.01 -4.34 16.14
N PHE A 19 -18.02 -4.73 15.33
CA PHE A 19 -17.97 -6.07 14.75
C PHE A 19 -17.99 -7.15 15.85
N MET A 20 -18.85 -8.15 15.68
CA MET A 20 -18.96 -9.32 16.55
C MET A 20 -18.98 -10.62 15.73
N ILE A 21 -18.46 -11.69 16.32
CA ILE A 21 -18.45 -13.06 15.78
C ILE A 21 -19.05 -14.05 16.79
N GLU A 22 -19.84 -15.02 16.32
CA GLU A 22 -20.49 -16.04 17.14
C GLU A 22 -19.58 -17.26 17.33
N CYS A 23 -19.45 -17.74 18.57
CA CYS A 23 -18.73 -18.99 18.86
C CYS A 23 -19.60 -20.22 18.53
N ASP A 24 -19.10 -21.11 17.68
CA ASP A 24 -19.81 -22.31 17.26
C ASP A 24 -20.05 -23.32 18.38
N ALA A 25 -19.27 -23.28 19.45
CA ALA A 25 -19.40 -24.18 20.60
C ALA A 25 -20.41 -23.67 21.64
N CYS A 26 -20.22 -22.46 22.18
CA CYS A 26 -21.08 -21.92 23.24
C CYS A 26 -22.25 -21.06 22.77
N LYS A 27 -22.31 -20.71 21.48
CA LYS A 27 -23.35 -19.87 20.87
C LYS A 27 -23.48 -18.46 21.46
N ASP A 28 -22.43 -17.98 22.15
CA ASP A 28 -22.29 -16.59 22.61
C ASP A 28 -21.56 -15.75 21.53
N TRP A 29 -21.77 -14.43 21.57
CA TRP A 29 -21.21 -13.46 20.62
C TRP A 29 -20.05 -12.68 21.23
N PHE A 30 -18.99 -12.48 20.46
CA PHE A 30 -17.75 -11.85 20.93
C PHE A 30 -17.36 -10.68 20.04
N HIS A 31 -17.04 -9.53 20.63
CA HIS A 31 -16.47 -8.40 19.91
C HIS A 31 -15.12 -8.81 19.32
N GLY A 32 -14.91 -8.58 18.02
CA GLY A 32 -13.64 -8.93 17.35
C GLY A 32 -12.41 -8.40 18.09
N SER A 33 -12.47 -7.14 18.53
CA SER A 33 -11.41 -6.50 19.33
C SER A 33 -11.18 -7.11 20.72
N CYS A 34 -12.15 -7.79 21.32
CA CYS A 34 -11.98 -8.47 22.60
C CYS A 34 -11.32 -9.85 22.47
N VAL A 35 -11.39 -10.46 21.29
CA VAL A 35 -10.92 -11.84 21.04
C VAL A 35 -9.85 -11.91 19.95
N GLY A 36 -9.37 -10.76 19.45
CA GLY A 36 -8.33 -10.68 18.43
C GLY A 36 -8.75 -11.19 17.06
N VAL A 37 -10.00 -10.93 16.66
CA VAL A 37 -10.53 -11.26 15.33
C VAL A 37 -10.90 -9.96 14.61
N ASP A 38 -10.24 -9.68 13.50
CA ASP A 38 -10.57 -8.55 12.64
C ASP A 38 -11.81 -8.87 11.78
N GLU A 39 -12.62 -7.84 11.52
CA GLU A 39 -13.82 -7.95 10.68
C GLU A 39 -13.51 -8.52 9.28
N ASP A 40 -12.36 -8.16 8.71
CA ASP A 40 -11.90 -8.62 7.39
C ASP A 40 -11.47 -10.10 7.35
N ASP A 41 -11.14 -10.67 8.51
CA ASP A 41 -10.75 -12.08 8.64
C ASP A 41 -11.96 -12.98 8.92
N ALA A 42 -13.06 -12.42 9.43
CA ALA A 42 -14.27 -13.16 9.77
C ALA A 42 -14.84 -14.00 8.62
N PRO A 43 -14.88 -13.53 7.36
CA PRO A 43 -15.35 -14.34 6.24
C PRO A 43 -14.49 -15.57 5.94
N ASP A 44 -13.21 -15.59 6.35
CA ASP A 44 -12.27 -16.69 6.14
C ASP A 44 -12.35 -17.75 7.25
N ILE A 45 -12.99 -17.45 8.38
CA ILE A 45 -13.23 -18.39 9.48
C ILE A 45 -14.40 -19.30 9.12
N ASP A 46 -14.20 -20.62 9.24
CA ASP A 46 -15.23 -21.65 9.00
C ASP A 46 -15.99 -21.97 10.28
N ILE A 47 -15.24 -22.25 11.35
CA ILE A 47 -15.77 -22.54 12.68
C ILE A 47 -14.99 -21.66 13.66
N TYR A 48 -15.66 -20.77 14.35
CA TYR A 48 -15.06 -19.91 15.36
C TYR A 48 -15.23 -20.53 16.75
N HIS A 49 -14.13 -20.70 17.48
CA HIS A 49 -14.14 -21.02 18.90
C HIS A 49 -13.54 -19.86 19.70
N CYS A 50 -14.27 -19.39 20.71
CA CYS A 50 -13.78 -18.35 21.61
C CYS A 50 -12.65 -18.86 22.50
N PRO A 51 -11.86 -17.96 23.15
CA PRO A 51 -10.72 -18.36 23.97
C PRO A 51 -11.04 -19.39 25.08
N ASN A 52 -12.28 -19.36 25.62
CA ASN A 52 -12.70 -20.32 26.64
C ASN A 52 -13.04 -21.70 26.05
N CYS A 53 -13.61 -21.74 24.84
CA CYS A 53 -13.99 -23.00 24.17
C CYS A 53 -12.82 -23.66 23.44
N GLU A 54 -11.74 -22.93 23.19
CA GLU A 54 -10.55 -23.47 22.52
C GLU A 54 -9.95 -24.67 23.25
N ALA A 55 -10.00 -24.68 24.59
CA ALA A 55 -9.45 -25.77 25.40
C ALA A 55 -10.16 -27.11 25.17
N ASP A 56 -11.49 -27.09 25.01
CA ASP A 56 -12.31 -28.30 24.90
C ASP A 56 -12.64 -28.67 23.44
N HIS A 57 -12.73 -27.68 22.55
CA HIS A 57 -13.15 -27.87 21.15
C HIS A 57 -12.03 -27.63 20.14
N GLY A 58 -10.84 -27.24 20.58
CA GLY A 58 -9.70 -26.89 19.73
C GLY A 58 -9.80 -25.49 19.13
N LYS A 59 -8.77 -25.10 18.37
CA LYS A 59 -8.68 -23.78 17.71
C LYS A 59 -9.75 -23.60 16.64
N SER A 60 -10.12 -22.33 16.40
CA SER A 60 -10.95 -21.94 15.26
C SER A 60 -10.38 -22.48 13.94
N THR A 61 -11.25 -22.97 13.08
CA THR A 61 -10.88 -23.50 11.77
C THR A 61 -11.13 -22.46 10.69
N LEU A 62 -10.26 -22.42 9.69
CA LEU A 62 -10.42 -21.56 8.53
C LEU A 62 -11.07 -22.35 7.41
N LYS A 63 -11.84 -21.65 6.56
CA LYS A 63 -12.45 -22.27 5.38
C LYS A 63 -11.33 -22.90 4.56
N LYS A 64 -11.49 -24.19 4.23
CA LYS A 64 -10.51 -24.89 3.39
C LYS A 64 -10.39 -24.15 2.06
N LYS A 65 -9.30 -23.39 1.88
CA LYS A 65 -8.86 -22.97 0.55
C LYS A 65 -8.69 -24.24 -0.25
N LYS A 66 -9.51 -24.45 -1.29
CA LYS A 66 -9.39 -25.63 -2.16
C LYS A 66 -7.93 -25.74 -2.60
N SER A 67 -7.26 -26.79 -2.15
CA SER A 67 -5.91 -27.13 -2.56
C SER A 67 -5.92 -27.32 -4.07
N TRP A 68 -5.32 -26.40 -4.80
CA TRP A 68 -5.02 -26.54 -6.22
C TRP A 68 -3.87 -27.53 -6.39
N ASN A 69 -4.10 -28.83 -6.15
CA ASN A 69 -3.32 -29.95 -6.68
C ASN A 69 -3.87 -31.30 -6.17
N LYS A 70 -4.78 -31.92 -6.94
CA LYS A 70 -4.77 -33.33 -7.40
C LYS A 70 -6.19 -33.80 -7.77
N HIS A 71 -6.33 -34.14 -9.04
CA HIS A 71 -7.46 -34.85 -9.67
C HIS A 71 -8.83 -34.17 -9.59
N ASP A 72 -9.04 -33.17 -10.44
CA ASP A 72 -10.35 -32.93 -11.02
C ASP A 72 -10.45 -33.78 -12.30
N THR A 73 -11.15 -34.91 -12.19
CA THR A 73 -11.61 -35.67 -13.35
C THR A 73 -12.87 -34.97 -13.81
N GLY A 74 -12.67 -33.92 -14.61
CA GLY A 74 -13.66 -33.22 -15.43
C GLY A 74 -15.06 -33.10 -14.87
N GLN A 75 -15.37 -31.96 -14.24
CA GLN A 75 -16.60 -31.18 -14.48
C GLN A 75 -16.60 -29.89 -13.64
N SER A 76 -15.82 -28.89 -14.08
CA SER A 76 -15.98 -27.48 -13.71
C SER A 76 -15.17 -26.61 -14.68
N THR A 77 -15.82 -26.05 -15.69
CA THR A 77 -15.20 -25.21 -16.73
C THR A 77 -14.92 -23.77 -16.32
N ASP A 78 -15.14 -23.38 -15.06
CA ASP A 78 -14.93 -21.99 -14.61
C ASP A 78 -13.47 -21.73 -14.24
N ILE A 79 -12.65 -21.45 -15.25
CA ILE A 79 -11.34 -20.80 -15.05
C ILE A 79 -11.61 -19.38 -14.58
N LYS A 80 -11.55 -19.15 -13.26
CA LYS A 80 -11.63 -17.79 -12.72
C LYS A 80 -10.39 -17.00 -13.10
N PRO A 81 -10.54 -15.75 -13.57
CA PRO A 81 -9.40 -14.91 -13.90
C PRO A 81 -8.55 -14.61 -12.67
N VAL A 82 -7.25 -14.43 -12.91
CA VAL A 82 -6.27 -14.12 -11.86
C VAL A 82 -6.49 -12.69 -11.40
N GLN A 83 -6.64 -12.50 -10.08
CA GLN A 83 -6.80 -11.16 -9.49
C GLN A 83 -5.44 -10.48 -9.30
N ASN A 84 -5.35 -9.20 -9.63
CA ASN A 84 -4.18 -8.35 -9.41
C ASN A 84 -3.79 -8.34 -7.92
N GLY A 85 -2.50 -8.47 -7.63
CA GLY A 85 -1.95 -8.56 -6.26
C GLY A 85 -1.98 -9.96 -5.63
N SER A 86 -2.65 -10.95 -6.24
CA SER A 86 -2.59 -12.34 -5.78
C SER A 86 -1.20 -12.96 -5.96
N GLN A 87 -0.87 -14.02 -5.20
CA GLN A 87 0.43 -14.69 -5.32
C GLN A 87 0.69 -15.27 -6.73
N VAL A 88 -0.37 -15.73 -7.40
CA VAL A 88 -0.31 -16.20 -8.79
C VAL A 88 0.04 -15.03 -9.71
N PHE A 89 -0.68 -13.91 -9.58
CA PHE A 89 -0.40 -12.68 -10.32
C PHE A 89 1.04 -12.20 -10.13
N ILE A 90 1.55 -12.15 -8.90
CA ILE A 90 2.92 -11.70 -8.63
C ILE A 90 3.95 -12.62 -9.28
N LYS A 91 3.73 -13.94 -9.27
CA LYS A 91 4.60 -14.90 -9.95
C LYS A 91 4.60 -14.68 -11.45
N GLU A 92 3.43 -14.48 -12.06
CA GLU A 92 3.29 -14.17 -13.48
C GLU A 92 3.96 -12.83 -13.82
N LEU A 93 3.67 -11.76 -13.06
CA LEU A 93 4.25 -10.43 -13.22
C LEU A 93 5.78 -10.46 -13.20
N ARG A 94 6.39 -11.23 -12.30
CA ARG A 94 7.85 -11.39 -12.22
C ARG A 94 8.44 -12.10 -13.44
N SER A 95 7.67 -12.97 -14.10
CA SER A 95 8.09 -13.71 -15.29
C SER A 95 7.86 -12.96 -16.61
N ARG A 96 6.99 -11.93 -16.60
CA ARG A 96 6.70 -11.10 -17.76
C ARG A 96 7.93 -10.29 -18.20
N THR A 97 8.03 -10.10 -19.51
CA THR A 97 9.04 -9.22 -20.12
C THR A 97 8.43 -7.87 -20.45
N PHE A 98 9.16 -6.80 -20.16
CA PHE A 98 8.76 -5.42 -20.41
C PHE A 98 9.94 -4.68 -21.05
N PRO A 99 9.71 -3.68 -21.92
CA PRO A 99 10.77 -2.78 -22.37
C PRO A 99 11.46 -2.11 -21.17
N SER A 100 12.77 -1.88 -21.30
CA SER A 100 13.55 -1.23 -20.25
C SER A 100 13.13 0.23 -20.12
N SER A 101 13.06 0.73 -18.89
CA SER A 101 12.86 2.16 -18.65
C SER A 101 14.01 3.02 -19.16
N ASP A 102 15.18 2.46 -19.50
CA ASP A 102 16.30 3.21 -20.07
C ASP A 102 15.96 3.91 -21.40
N GLU A 103 14.90 3.48 -22.09
CA GLU A 103 14.40 4.14 -23.31
C GLU A 103 13.71 5.48 -23.05
N VAL A 104 13.20 5.70 -21.83
CA VAL A 104 12.35 6.87 -21.51
C VAL A 104 12.80 7.63 -20.27
N VAL A 105 13.50 6.99 -19.34
CA VAL A 105 13.92 7.61 -18.08
C VAL A 105 15.20 8.41 -18.29
N VAL A 106 15.12 9.71 -18.00
CA VAL A 106 16.26 10.61 -18.04
C VAL A 106 17.11 10.42 -16.78
N LYS A 107 18.41 10.18 -16.94
CA LYS A 107 19.35 9.99 -15.83
C LYS A 107 20.14 11.27 -15.58
N LEU A 108 19.98 11.86 -14.39
CA LEU A 108 20.67 13.08 -13.98
C LEU A 108 21.45 12.86 -12.68
N SER A 109 22.48 13.67 -12.47
CA SER A 109 23.01 13.92 -11.12
C SER A 109 22.14 14.95 -10.41
N GLY A 110 22.21 15.00 -9.06
CA GLY A 110 21.40 15.95 -8.31
C GLY A 110 21.64 17.41 -8.71
N ASN A 111 22.91 17.78 -8.95
CA ASN A 111 23.29 19.14 -9.36
C ASN A 111 22.77 19.55 -10.75
N GLN A 112 22.39 18.58 -11.60
CA GLN A 112 21.82 18.87 -12.92
C GLN A 112 20.31 19.08 -12.88
N LEU A 113 19.63 18.62 -11.82
CA LEU A 113 18.18 18.74 -11.68
C LEU A 113 17.82 20.10 -11.09
N THR A 114 17.83 21.12 -11.94
CA THR A 114 17.52 22.51 -11.57
C THR A 114 16.24 23.01 -12.23
N VAL A 115 15.75 24.18 -11.82
CA VAL A 115 14.57 24.80 -12.45
C VAL A 115 14.88 25.15 -13.90
N GLU A 116 16.06 25.71 -14.17
CA GLU A 116 16.50 26.11 -15.52
C GLU A 116 16.55 24.90 -16.46
N TYR A 117 17.02 23.75 -15.97
CA TYR A 117 16.99 22.50 -16.73
C TYR A 117 15.56 22.10 -17.10
N LEU A 118 14.62 22.16 -16.16
CA LEU A 118 13.23 21.78 -16.40
C LEU A 118 12.47 22.79 -17.26
N GLU A 119 12.81 24.08 -17.19
CA GLU A 119 12.27 25.10 -18.09
C GLU A 119 12.77 24.89 -19.53
N GLU A 120 14.04 24.53 -19.71
CA GLU A 120 14.63 24.31 -21.03
C GLU A 120 14.19 22.99 -21.67
N LYS A 121 14.20 21.89 -20.91
CA LYS A 121 13.94 20.53 -21.41
C LYS A 121 12.51 20.05 -21.20
N GLY A 122 11.75 20.72 -20.34
CA GLY A 122 10.46 20.25 -19.85
C GLY A 122 10.61 19.15 -18.79
N PHE A 123 9.52 18.89 -18.07
CA PHE A 123 9.39 17.76 -17.16
C PHE A 123 8.29 16.81 -17.67
N THR A 124 8.57 16.11 -18.77
CA THR A 124 7.58 15.25 -19.47
C THR A 124 7.94 13.76 -19.45
N GLU A 125 9.16 13.43 -19.03
CA GLU A 125 9.63 12.07 -18.87
C GLU A 125 10.13 11.84 -17.43
N PRO A 126 10.04 10.61 -16.89
CA PRO A 126 10.53 10.34 -15.54
C PRO A 126 12.05 10.56 -15.43
N ILE A 127 12.50 11.07 -14.29
CA ILE A 127 13.90 11.37 -14.03
C ILE A 127 14.41 10.46 -12.91
N LEU A 128 15.51 9.74 -13.15
CA LEU A 128 16.17 8.91 -12.14
C LEU A 128 17.52 9.50 -11.76
N VAL A 129 17.67 9.78 -10.47
CA VAL A 129 18.91 10.26 -9.88
C VAL A 129 19.54 9.15 -9.05
N GLN A 130 20.77 8.76 -9.42
CA GLN A 130 21.44 7.58 -8.88
C GLN A 130 21.87 7.74 -7.42
N LYS A 131 22.21 8.96 -7.00
CA LYS A 131 22.66 9.30 -5.65
C LYS A 131 22.00 10.60 -5.22
N LYS A 132 21.63 10.70 -3.95
CA LYS A 132 20.96 11.91 -3.41
C LYS A 132 21.84 13.16 -3.38
N ASP A 133 23.15 13.04 -3.59
CA ASP A 133 24.08 14.17 -3.61
C ASP A 133 23.67 15.19 -4.68
N GLY A 134 23.59 16.46 -4.27
CA GLY A 134 23.15 17.56 -5.14
C GLY A 134 21.63 17.76 -5.24
N LEU A 135 20.80 16.88 -4.68
CA LEU A 135 19.33 17.07 -4.68
C LEU A 135 18.82 18.06 -3.63
N GLY A 136 19.70 18.55 -2.75
CA GLY A 136 19.31 19.38 -1.60
C GLY A 136 18.32 18.70 -0.64
N MET A 137 18.24 17.36 -0.67
CA MET A 137 17.32 16.58 0.18
C MET A 137 18.02 16.04 1.43
N SER A 138 17.26 15.90 2.50
CA SER A 138 17.67 15.22 3.74
C SER A 138 16.87 13.94 3.91
N MET A 139 17.56 12.86 4.25
CA MET A 139 16.97 11.56 4.57
C MET A 139 17.63 11.04 5.84
N PRO A 140 16.94 10.22 6.66
CA PRO A 140 17.57 9.57 7.79
C PRO A 140 18.70 8.64 7.32
N ALA A 141 19.56 8.24 8.26
CA ALA A 141 20.69 7.37 7.97
C ALA A 141 20.24 6.03 7.32
N PRO A 142 21.07 5.38 6.49
CA PRO A 142 20.72 4.09 5.88
C PRO A 142 20.44 2.95 6.89
N THR A 143 20.83 3.12 8.15
CA THR A 143 20.52 2.23 9.26
C THR A 143 19.10 2.40 9.80
N PHE A 144 18.44 3.52 9.50
CA PHE A 144 17.07 3.81 9.92
C PHE A 144 16.11 2.73 9.42
N TYR A 145 15.26 2.26 10.30
CA TYR A 145 14.42 1.10 10.06
C TYR A 145 13.03 1.27 10.66
N ILE A 146 12.15 0.29 10.45
CA ILE A 146 10.73 0.41 10.80
C ILE A 146 10.51 0.65 12.31
N SER A 147 11.36 0.09 13.17
CA SER A 147 11.34 0.39 14.61
C SER A 147 11.62 1.86 14.92
N ASP A 148 12.46 2.52 14.13
CA ASP A 148 12.71 3.95 14.28
C ASP A 148 11.50 4.76 13.83
N VAL A 149 10.83 4.35 12.73
CA VAL A 149 9.55 4.95 12.33
C VAL A 149 8.56 4.90 13.49
N GLU A 150 8.42 3.75 14.16
CA GLU A 150 7.51 3.58 15.31
C GLU A 150 7.83 4.55 16.44
N ASN A 151 9.13 4.70 16.76
CA ASN A 151 9.58 5.62 17.79
C ASN A 151 9.30 7.10 17.49
N TYR A 152 9.37 7.51 16.22
CA TYR A 152 9.14 8.90 15.81
C TYR A 152 7.67 9.23 15.55
N VAL A 153 6.90 8.27 15.06
CA VAL A 153 5.51 8.43 14.66
C VAL A 153 4.54 8.11 15.81
N GLY A 154 4.88 7.12 16.63
CA GLY A 154 4.09 6.65 17.77
C GLY A 154 3.47 5.26 17.50
N PRO A 155 3.46 4.35 18.49
CA PRO A 155 2.98 2.98 18.31
C PRO A 155 1.45 2.89 18.14
N ASP A 156 0.71 3.79 18.78
CA ASP A 156 -0.75 3.76 18.86
C ASP A 156 -1.46 4.54 17.75
N ILE A 157 -0.72 5.17 16.82
CA ILE A 157 -1.38 5.84 15.69
C ILE A 157 -2.07 4.78 14.82
N LEU A 158 -3.21 5.15 14.26
CA LEU A 158 -3.86 4.33 13.24
C LEU A 158 -3.24 4.63 11.89
N VAL A 159 -2.90 3.57 11.15
CA VAL A 159 -2.41 3.66 9.78
C VAL A 159 -3.32 2.87 8.86
N ASP A 160 -3.51 3.37 7.64
CA ASP A 160 -4.18 2.59 6.60
C ASP A 160 -3.20 1.54 6.08
N VAL A 161 -3.70 0.32 5.99
CA VAL A 161 -2.97 -0.86 5.55
C VAL A 161 -3.69 -1.48 4.38
N ILE A 162 -2.93 -1.78 3.35
CA ILE A 162 -3.42 -2.47 2.15
C ILE A 162 -3.17 -3.95 2.31
N ASP A 163 -4.22 -4.76 2.25
CA ASP A 163 -4.09 -6.17 1.94
C ASP A 163 -3.86 -6.32 0.44
N VAL A 164 -2.61 -6.56 0.06
CA VAL A 164 -2.20 -6.64 -1.35
C VAL A 164 -2.90 -7.78 -2.08
N THR A 165 -3.21 -8.88 -1.40
CA THR A 165 -3.85 -10.04 -2.05
C THR A 165 -5.32 -9.78 -2.31
N LYS A 166 -5.99 -9.05 -1.42
CA LYS A 166 -7.41 -8.69 -1.54
C LYS A 166 -7.64 -7.36 -2.27
N GLN A 167 -6.60 -6.53 -2.43
CA GLN A 167 -6.69 -5.14 -2.91
C GLN A 167 -7.69 -4.31 -2.08
N THR A 168 -7.75 -4.58 -0.78
CA THR A 168 -8.64 -3.90 0.18
C THR A 168 -7.82 -3.08 1.17
N ASN A 169 -8.43 -2.01 1.68
CA ASN A 169 -7.86 -1.20 2.74
C ASN A 169 -8.48 -1.60 4.08
N SER A 170 -7.65 -1.63 5.12
CA SER A 170 -8.07 -1.75 6.52
C SER A 170 -7.28 -0.73 7.35
N GLN A 171 -7.64 -0.57 8.63
CA GLN A 171 -6.86 0.23 9.57
C GLN A 171 -6.35 -0.65 10.70
N MET A 172 -5.15 -0.36 11.19
CA MET A 172 -4.59 -0.99 12.39
C MET A 172 -3.64 -0.03 13.11
N LYS A 173 -3.27 -0.37 14.34
CA LYS A 173 -2.24 0.39 15.03
C LYS A 173 -0.90 0.20 14.34
N PHE A 174 -0.08 1.25 14.30
CA PHE A 174 1.24 1.13 13.68
C PHE A 174 2.11 0.07 14.36
N LYS A 175 2.00 -0.08 15.68
CA LYS A 175 2.63 -1.17 16.43
C LYS A 175 2.27 -2.57 15.91
N GLU A 176 1.00 -2.81 15.61
CA GLU A 176 0.52 -4.11 15.09
C GLU A 176 1.13 -4.38 13.72
N PHE A 177 1.24 -3.36 12.88
CA PHE A 177 1.93 -3.45 11.60
C PHE A 177 3.44 -3.71 11.75
N VAL A 178 4.10 -3.07 12.72
CA VAL A 178 5.52 -3.30 13.05
C VAL A 178 5.74 -4.75 13.53
N ASP A 179 4.89 -5.23 14.43
CA ASP A 179 4.93 -6.62 14.93
C ASP A 179 4.70 -7.62 13.77
N TYR A 180 3.75 -7.34 12.87
CA TYR A 180 3.55 -8.08 11.61
C TYR A 180 4.81 -8.05 10.72
N TYR A 181 5.45 -6.89 10.59
CA TYR A 181 6.64 -6.73 9.78
C TYR A 181 7.81 -7.55 10.34
N TYR A 182 7.98 -7.67 11.65
CA TYR A 182 9.04 -8.51 12.21
C TYR A 182 8.67 -10.00 12.29
N SER A 183 7.40 -10.36 12.10
CA SER A 183 6.96 -11.76 12.11
C SER A 183 7.65 -12.60 11.02
N THR A 184 8.11 -13.78 11.41
CA THR A 184 8.71 -14.79 10.52
C THR A 184 7.66 -15.58 9.73
N ASN A 185 6.38 -15.49 10.10
CA ASN A 185 5.28 -16.23 9.48
C ASN A 185 4.15 -15.29 9.04
N ARG A 186 4.37 -14.59 7.91
CA ARG A 186 3.37 -13.69 7.32
C ARG A 186 2.40 -14.48 6.44
N LYS A 187 1.14 -14.59 6.88
CA LYS A 187 0.06 -15.23 6.11
C LYS A 187 -0.54 -14.32 5.02
N ARG A 188 -0.44 -13.01 5.22
CA ARG A 188 -0.96 -11.95 4.35
C ARG A 188 0.21 -11.07 3.88
N VAL A 189 0.04 -10.39 2.75
CA VAL A 189 0.98 -9.38 2.25
C VAL A 189 0.38 -8.01 2.52
N LEU A 190 0.88 -7.31 3.53
CA LEU A 190 0.37 -6.02 3.98
C LEU A 190 1.35 -4.90 3.64
N SER A 191 0.82 -3.73 3.28
CA SER A 191 1.62 -2.54 2.99
C SER A 191 1.03 -1.30 3.59
N VAL A 192 1.88 -0.40 4.07
CA VAL A 192 1.53 0.98 4.42
C VAL A 192 2.09 1.87 3.31
N ILE A 193 1.23 2.61 2.59
CA ILE A 193 1.67 3.47 1.48
C ILE A 193 1.32 4.96 1.66
N ASN A 194 0.48 5.29 2.64
CA ASN A 194 -0.06 6.63 2.82
C ASN A 194 0.16 7.18 4.24
N LEU A 195 1.20 6.70 4.95
CA LEU A 195 1.61 7.27 6.23
C LEU A 195 2.24 8.66 5.99
N GLU A 196 1.39 9.68 6.03
CA GLU A 196 1.77 11.09 5.98
C GLU A 196 2.31 11.51 7.36
N PHE A 197 3.48 12.13 7.38
CA PHE A 197 4.19 12.41 8.64
C PHE A 197 4.65 13.86 8.80
N SER A 198 4.10 14.82 8.03
CA SER A 198 4.56 16.22 8.05
C SER A 198 4.43 16.89 9.43
N ASP A 199 3.43 16.50 10.22
CA ASP A 199 3.20 17.02 11.57
C ASP A 199 3.77 16.14 12.69
N MET A 200 4.45 15.05 12.33
CA MET A 200 5.04 14.12 13.29
C MET A 200 6.50 14.47 13.57
N ARG A 201 7.07 13.96 14.67
CA ARG A 201 8.48 14.20 15.02
C ARG A 201 9.44 13.76 13.91
N MET A 202 9.06 12.74 13.14
CA MET A 202 9.81 12.24 11.98
C MET A 202 10.02 13.28 10.88
N SER A 203 9.15 14.30 10.78
CA SER A 203 9.23 15.36 9.77
C SER A 203 10.59 16.06 9.74
N SER A 204 11.21 16.23 10.92
CA SER A 204 12.53 16.85 11.08
C SER A 204 13.70 16.06 10.47
N LEU A 205 13.51 14.77 10.18
CA LEU A 205 14.54 13.91 9.60
C LEU A 205 14.56 13.95 8.07
N VAL A 206 13.47 14.44 7.47
CA VAL A 206 13.25 14.38 6.03
C VAL A 206 12.99 15.78 5.49
N GLU A 207 13.81 16.15 4.52
CA GLU A 207 13.66 17.36 3.74
C GLU A 207 13.51 16.95 2.27
N SER A 208 12.41 17.34 1.63
CA SER A 208 12.13 17.01 0.24
C SER A 208 13.21 17.59 -0.69
N PRO A 209 13.43 17.02 -1.88
CA PRO A 209 14.37 17.57 -2.86
C PRO A 209 14.14 19.06 -3.12
N GLU A 210 15.22 19.82 -3.27
CA GLU A 210 15.16 21.27 -3.49
C GLU A 210 14.28 21.62 -4.69
N ILE A 211 14.40 20.86 -5.79
CA ILE A 211 13.56 21.07 -6.98
C ILE A 211 12.06 20.91 -6.69
N VAL A 212 11.68 19.98 -5.81
CA VAL A 212 10.28 19.76 -5.42
C VAL A 212 9.77 20.95 -4.62
N ARG A 213 10.57 21.45 -3.67
CA ARG A 213 10.21 22.64 -2.87
C ARG A 213 10.10 23.89 -3.74
N LYS A 214 10.98 24.06 -4.72
CA LYS A 214 10.96 25.18 -5.68
C LYS A 214 9.73 25.19 -6.59
N LEU A 215 9.20 24.01 -6.96
CA LEU A 215 8.06 23.90 -7.88
C LEU A 215 6.70 23.71 -7.18
N SER A 216 6.69 23.27 -5.92
CA SER A 216 5.46 22.93 -5.20
C SER A 216 4.54 24.14 -5.05
N TRP A 217 3.31 24.04 -5.55
CA TRP A 217 2.32 25.08 -5.34
C TRP A 217 1.93 25.26 -3.87
N VAL A 218 1.88 24.16 -3.13
CA VAL A 218 1.54 24.19 -1.69
C VAL A 218 2.63 24.90 -0.88
N GLU A 219 3.90 24.75 -1.26
CA GLU A 219 4.99 25.43 -0.55
C GLU A 219 5.13 26.91 -0.93
N ASN A 220 4.86 27.27 -2.19
CA ASN A 220 5.12 28.62 -2.68
C ASN A 220 3.89 29.55 -2.66
N TYR A 221 2.67 29.00 -2.67
CA TYR A 221 1.46 29.79 -2.88
C TYR A 221 0.32 29.50 -1.88
N TRP A 222 0.45 28.50 -0.99
CA TRP A 222 -0.59 28.28 0.01
C TRP A 222 -0.55 29.37 1.09
N PRO A 223 -1.65 30.13 1.32
CA PRO A 223 -1.61 31.25 2.24
C PRO A 223 -1.65 30.78 3.71
N ASP A 224 -0.80 31.37 4.56
CA ASP A 224 -0.75 31.05 5.99
C ASP A 224 -2.05 31.35 6.74
N ASN A 225 -2.83 32.30 6.23
CA ASN A 225 -4.13 32.70 6.79
C ASN A 225 -5.33 32.02 6.09
N ALA A 226 -5.10 30.95 5.34
CA ALA A 226 -6.19 30.17 4.75
C ALA A 226 -7.13 29.65 5.85
N LEU A 227 -8.45 29.76 5.61
CA LEU A 227 -9.46 29.14 6.48
C LEU A 227 -9.41 27.60 6.41
N LEU A 228 -8.92 27.07 5.28
CA LEU A 228 -8.67 25.64 5.09
C LEU A 228 -7.24 25.30 5.53
N GLY A 229 -7.07 24.17 6.20
CA GLY A 229 -5.74 23.68 6.59
C GLY A 229 -4.85 23.42 5.37
N LYS A 230 -3.54 23.67 5.51
CA LYS A 230 -2.53 23.38 4.48
C LYS A 230 -2.62 21.90 4.05
N PRO A 231 -2.70 21.59 2.74
CA PRO A 231 -2.72 20.21 2.27
C PRO A 231 -1.48 19.46 2.71
N LYS A 232 -1.68 18.33 3.39
CA LYS A 232 -0.60 17.47 3.89
C LYS A 232 -0.34 16.35 2.90
N VAL A 233 0.49 16.64 1.91
CA VAL A 233 0.77 15.73 0.79
C VAL A 233 2.25 15.71 0.39
N THR A 234 3.14 16.15 1.29
CA THR A 234 4.55 16.41 0.94
C THR A 234 5.51 15.37 1.49
N LYS A 235 5.17 14.68 2.59
CA LYS A 235 6.04 13.71 3.26
C LYS A 235 5.29 12.42 3.59
N TYR A 236 5.56 11.37 2.81
CA TYR A 236 4.99 10.03 2.99
C TYR A 236 6.06 8.98 3.30
N CYS A 237 5.77 8.12 4.28
CA CYS A 237 6.58 6.95 4.60
C CYS A 237 5.90 5.70 4.04
N LEU A 238 6.55 5.06 3.07
CA LEU A 238 6.03 3.83 2.48
C LEU A 238 6.79 2.64 3.06
N ILE A 239 6.05 1.70 3.63
CA ILE A 239 6.59 0.48 4.21
C ILE A 239 5.90 -0.71 3.57
N CYS A 240 6.64 -1.40 2.71
CA CYS A 240 6.14 -2.51 1.91
C CYS A 240 6.98 -3.75 2.20
N VAL A 241 6.33 -4.90 2.37
CA VAL A 241 7.02 -6.18 2.44
C VAL A 241 7.32 -6.71 1.03
N LYS A 242 8.16 -7.75 0.92
CA LYS A 242 8.37 -8.45 -0.36
C LYS A 242 7.02 -8.89 -0.95
N ASP A 243 6.91 -8.78 -2.27
CA ASP A 243 5.72 -9.15 -3.06
C ASP A 243 4.52 -8.21 -2.89
N SER A 244 4.71 -7.06 -2.23
CA SER A 244 3.71 -5.98 -2.22
C SER A 244 3.51 -5.40 -3.61
N TYR A 245 2.26 -5.03 -3.93
CA TYR A 245 1.85 -4.54 -5.23
C TYR A 245 0.76 -3.48 -5.08
N THR A 246 0.91 -2.41 -5.86
CA THR A 246 -0.08 -1.36 -6.05
C THR A 246 -0.40 -1.33 -7.53
N ASP A 247 -1.68 -1.44 -7.87
CA ASP A 247 -2.13 -1.44 -9.26
C ASP A 247 -1.89 -0.07 -9.94
N PHE A 248 -2.02 -0.04 -11.27
CA PHE A 248 -1.83 1.15 -12.07
C PHE A 248 -2.76 2.27 -11.62
N HIS A 249 -2.18 3.45 -11.43
CA HIS A 249 -2.91 4.65 -11.07
C HIS A 249 -2.21 5.89 -11.62
N ILE A 250 -2.97 6.97 -11.70
CA ILE A 250 -2.46 8.33 -11.84
C ILE A 250 -2.58 8.97 -10.47
N GLU A 251 -1.53 9.67 -10.04
CA GLU A 251 -1.50 10.36 -8.76
C GLU A 251 -2.63 11.41 -8.69
N CYS A 252 -3.15 11.64 -7.49
CA CYS A 252 -4.30 12.51 -7.28
C CYS A 252 -4.09 13.89 -7.95
N ALA A 253 -5.09 14.32 -8.71
CA ALA A 253 -5.08 15.57 -9.48
C ALA A 253 -3.92 15.70 -10.51
N GLY A 254 -3.29 14.59 -10.92
CA GLY A 254 -2.14 14.62 -11.83
C GLY A 254 -0.89 15.21 -11.19
N ALA A 255 -0.74 15.09 -9.87
CA ALA A 255 0.43 15.58 -9.18
C ALA A 255 1.71 14.86 -9.64
N SER A 256 2.78 15.62 -9.85
CA SER A 256 4.12 15.04 -9.97
C SER A 256 4.58 14.51 -8.61
N VAL A 257 5.36 13.43 -8.62
CA VAL A 257 5.80 12.75 -7.39
C VAL A 257 7.29 12.44 -7.39
N TRP A 258 7.88 12.36 -6.20
CA TRP A 258 9.25 11.93 -5.99
C TRP A 258 9.28 10.73 -5.03
N TYR A 259 10.11 9.75 -5.34
CA TYR A 259 10.29 8.52 -4.56
C TYR A 259 11.77 8.32 -4.26
N HIS A 260 12.13 8.17 -2.98
CA HIS A 260 13.47 7.79 -2.56
C HIS A 260 13.44 6.43 -1.84
N VAL A 261 14.22 5.47 -2.32
CA VAL A 261 14.27 4.13 -1.70
C VAL A 261 15.34 4.13 -0.61
N LEU A 262 14.92 4.26 0.65
CA LEU A 262 15.85 4.21 1.79
C LEU A 262 16.43 2.80 2.02
N LYS A 263 15.61 1.76 1.86
CA LYS A 263 16.00 0.35 2.00
C LYS A 263 15.18 -0.55 1.08
N GLY A 264 15.84 -1.54 0.48
CA GLY A 264 15.20 -2.50 -0.43
C GLY A 264 15.23 -2.07 -1.90
N GLU A 265 14.22 -2.49 -2.66
CA GLU A 265 14.09 -2.23 -4.09
C GLU A 265 12.60 -2.09 -4.44
N LYS A 266 12.27 -1.14 -5.31
CA LYS A 266 10.92 -0.95 -5.86
C LYS A 266 10.97 -1.02 -7.38
N ILE A 267 9.98 -1.65 -7.98
CA ILE A 267 9.83 -1.72 -9.44
C ILE A 267 8.58 -0.92 -9.81
N PHE A 268 8.74 0.04 -10.70
CA PHE A 268 7.66 0.82 -11.29
C PHE A 268 7.38 0.33 -12.70
N PHE A 269 6.10 0.25 -13.05
CA PHE A 269 5.61 -0.06 -14.39
C PHE A 269 5.02 1.22 -14.98
N LEU A 270 5.79 1.88 -15.85
CA LEU A 270 5.53 3.24 -16.31
C LEU A 270 4.85 3.22 -17.68
N ILE A 271 3.78 3.99 -17.83
CA ILE A 271 3.03 4.14 -19.06
C ILE A 271 2.92 5.63 -19.35
N LYS A 272 3.28 6.05 -20.56
CA LYS A 272 3.21 7.47 -20.96
C LYS A 272 1.76 7.95 -21.01
N PRO A 273 1.41 9.14 -20.46
CA PRO A 273 0.04 9.65 -20.45
C PRO A 273 -0.36 10.26 -21.80
N THR A 274 -0.29 9.46 -22.87
CA THR A 274 -0.84 9.86 -24.17
C THR A 274 -2.36 9.92 -24.10
N SER A 275 -3.01 10.72 -24.94
CA SER A 275 -4.49 10.78 -24.98
C SER A 275 -5.13 9.39 -25.16
N ALA A 276 -4.51 8.52 -25.97
CA ALA A 276 -4.97 7.14 -26.14
C ALA A 276 -4.86 6.32 -24.84
N ASN A 277 -3.73 6.39 -24.14
CA ASN A 277 -3.52 5.66 -22.89
C ASN A 277 -4.42 6.19 -21.76
N LEU A 278 -4.67 7.50 -21.70
CA LEU A 278 -5.58 8.09 -20.73
C LEU A 278 -7.03 7.62 -20.95
N SER A 279 -7.50 7.57 -22.19
CA SER A 279 -8.82 7.01 -22.51
C SER A 279 -8.93 5.51 -22.20
N LEU A 280 -7.85 4.75 -22.42
CA LEU A 280 -7.79 3.33 -22.03
C LEU A 280 -7.81 3.17 -20.51
N TYR A 281 -7.06 4.00 -19.78
CA TYR A 281 -7.00 3.99 -18.33
C TYR A 281 -8.36 4.29 -17.71
N GLU A 282 -9.05 5.33 -18.19
CA GLU A 282 -10.40 5.69 -17.72
C GLU A 282 -11.40 4.53 -17.92
N ARG A 283 -11.36 3.90 -19.11
CA ARG A 283 -12.21 2.74 -19.42
C ARG A 283 -11.87 1.54 -18.54
N TRP A 284 -10.59 1.23 -18.38
CA TRP A 284 -10.13 0.14 -17.53
C TRP A 284 -10.57 0.35 -16.09
N ARG A 285 -10.34 1.55 -15.53
CA ARG A 285 -10.66 1.87 -14.13
C ARG A 285 -12.16 1.84 -13.84
N SER A 286 -12.98 2.16 -14.84
CA SER A 286 -14.45 2.14 -14.75
C SER A 286 -15.06 0.74 -14.98
N SER A 287 -14.25 -0.25 -15.36
CA SER A 287 -14.71 -1.62 -15.59
C SER A 287 -15.05 -2.33 -14.28
N SER A 288 -16.12 -3.11 -14.27
CA SER A 288 -16.48 -3.97 -13.12
C SER A 288 -15.47 -5.09 -12.88
N SER A 289 -14.67 -5.45 -13.88
CA SER A 289 -13.64 -6.50 -13.83
C SER A 289 -12.22 -5.95 -13.83
N TYR A 290 -12.01 -4.67 -13.46
CA TYR A 290 -10.67 -4.06 -13.55
C TYR A 290 -9.60 -4.82 -12.73
N SER A 291 -9.99 -5.42 -11.59
CA SER A 291 -9.10 -6.21 -10.74
C SER A 291 -8.62 -7.52 -11.37
N GLU A 292 -9.26 -7.94 -12.46
CA GLU A 292 -8.97 -9.16 -13.24
C GLU A 292 -8.16 -8.84 -14.52
N MET A 293 -7.93 -7.56 -14.79
CA MET A 293 -7.27 -7.09 -16.00
C MET A 293 -5.97 -6.38 -15.63
N PHE A 294 -4.85 -6.84 -16.19
CA PHE A 294 -3.57 -6.16 -16.06
C PHE A 294 -3.49 -5.02 -17.08
N PHE A 295 -3.56 -3.76 -16.63
CA PHE A 295 -3.70 -2.60 -17.52
C PHE A 295 -2.57 -2.45 -18.55
N ALA A 296 -1.35 -2.88 -18.22
CA ALA A 296 -0.23 -2.85 -19.16
C ALA A 296 -0.44 -3.71 -20.41
N ASP A 297 -1.37 -4.67 -20.41
CA ASP A 297 -1.74 -5.45 -21.59
C ASP A 297 -2.65 -4.68 -22.56
N GLN A 298 -3.18 -3.52 -22.15
CA GLN A 298 -4.08 -2.71 -22.97
C GLN A 298 -3.36 -1.57 -23.72
N VAL A 299 -2.11 -1.29 -23.36
CA VAL A 299 -1.34 -0.19 -23.93
C VAL A 299 -0.20 -0.69 -24.80
N ASP A 300 0.30 0.16 -25.70
CA ASP A 300 1.39 -0.20 -26.62
C ASP A 300 2.71 -0.51 -25.88
N LYS A 301 3.07 0.32 -24.91
CA LYS A 301 4.31 0.17 -24.14
C LYS A 301 4.08 0.42 -22.65
N CYS A 302 4.57 -0.51 -21.84
CA CYS A 302 4.70 -0.37 -20.40
C CYS A 302 6.17 -0.64 -20.02
N TYR A 303 6.86 0.37 -19.51
CA TYR A 303 8.28 0.31 -19.21
C TYR A 303 8.54 -0.15 -17.78
N LYS A 304 9.46 -1.09 -17.60
CA LYS A 304 9.87 -1.54 -16.26
C LYS A 304 11.05 -0.73 -15.76
N CYS A 305 10.83 0.03 -14.69
CA CYS A 305 11.84 0.85 -14.01
C CYS A 305 12.16 0.29 -12.63
N THR A 306 13.39 -0.20 -12.44
CA THR A 306 13.85 -0.66 -11.12
C THR A 306 14.57 0.47 -10.38
N VAL A 307 14.05 0.83 -9.20
CA VAL A 307 14.64 1.81 -8.29
C VAL A 307 15.21 1.09 -7.08
N LYS A 308 16.53 1.09 -6.98
CA LYS A 308 17.31 0.45 -5.92
C LYS A 308 17.51 1.39 -4.75
N GLN A 309 17.90 0.82 -3.62
CA GLN A 309 18.30 1.57 -2.42
C GLN A 309 19.27 2.72 -2.74
N GLY A 310 18.96 3.91 -2.20
CA GLY A 310 19.72 5.15 -2.35
C GLY A 310 19.38 5.97 -3.60
N GLN A 311 18.61 5.41 -4.54
CA GLN A 311 18.18 6.13 -5.74
C GLN A 311 16.90 6.94 -5.48
N THR A 312 16.74 8.01 -6.26
CA THR A 312 15.56 8.87 -6.25
C THR A 312 14.93 8.93 -7.64
N LEU A 313 13.65 8.59 -7.76
CA LEU A 313 12.86 8.69 -8.98
C LEU A 313 11.89 9.88 -8.89
N PHE A 314 11.79 10.67 -9.95
CA PHE A 314 10.80 11.73 -10.12
C PHE A 314 9.88 11.33 -11.27
N ILE A 315 8.57 11.33 -11.05
CA ILE A 315 7.55 10.99 -12.05
C ILE A 315 6.75 12.27 -12.34
N PRO A 316 6.68 12.71 -13.61
CA PRO A 316 5.93 13.91 -13.99
C PRO A 316 4.43 13.68 -13.95
N SER A 317 3.69 14.77 -14.17
CA SER A 317 2.23 14.79 -14.35
C SER A 317 1.75 14.02 -15.59
#